data_AF-A0A1S9N084-F1
#
_entry.id   AF-A0A1S9N084-F1
#
_cell.length_a   1.000
_cell.length_b   1.000
_cell.length_c   1.000
_cell.angle_alpha   90.00
_cell.angle_beta   90.00
_cell.angle_gamma   90.00
#
_symmetry.space_group_name_H-M   'P 1'
#
loop_
_entity.id
_entity.type
_entity.pdbx_description
1 polymer ?
#
loop_
_entity_poly.entity_id
_entity_poly.type
_entity_poly.pdbx_seq_one_letter_code
_entity_poly.pdbx_strand_id
1 'polypeptide(L)'
;MKYNTLLFDVDNTLLDFDANEGESFKSLIRDKGEIYSEELYEVYKKINQGMWADIELGKIKVDEVLNTRFSKLMSEYGKSIDGGEWEKTYRLYLNKGVQLMPDAHEVLSKLHEKYTLYIVTNGIARTQYSRINGAGISQYFKDCFISEDIGANKPAIEFFNYVKDHVKGFNEAETLIIGDSITSDIKGGNLAGIDTCWLCKEGTVNESSISPNYEIHSLKELLQIL
;
A
#
# COMPACT_ATOMS: atom_id res chain seq x y z
N MET A 1 -21.27 4.36 19.09
CA MET A 1 -20.43 4.05 17.91
C MET A 1 -19.46 2.96 18.34
N LYS A 2 -19.26 1.91 17.53
CA LYS A 2 -18.38 0.77 17.88
C LYS A 2 -16.90 1.14 17.78
N TYR A 3 -16.52 1.90 16.75
CA TYR A 3 -15.13 2.28 16.50
C TYR A 3 -14.85 3.73 16.88
N ASN A 4 -13.61 4.01 17.25
CA ASN A 4 -13.07 5.36 17.44
C ASN A 4 -11.78 5.61 16.62
N THR A 5 -11.11 4.54 16.19
CA THR A 5 -9.82 4.56 15.50
C THR A 5 -9.91 3.82 14.19
N LEU A 6 -9.49 4.47 13.10
CA LEU A 6 -9.44 3.87 11.77
C LEU A 6 -8.00 3.87 11.26
N LEU A 7 -7.50 2.71 10.87
CA LEU A 7 -6.20 2.51 10.26
C LEU A 7 -6.40 2.33 8.76
N PHE A 8 -5.86 3.23 7.94
CA PHE A 8 -5.96 3.13 6.48
C PHE A 8 -4.65 2.68 5.88
N ASP A 9 -4.71 1.67 5.01
CA ASP A 9 -3.69 1.48 4.00
C ASP A 9 -3.71 2.63 2.97
N VAL A 10 -2.65 2.74 2.17
CA VAL A 10 -2.47 3.81 1.20
C VAL A 10 -2.65 3.30 -0.22
N ASP A 11 -1.91 2.29 -0.62
CA ASP A 11 -1.76 1.92 -2.03
C ASP A 11 -2.93 1.05 -2.45
N ASN A 12 -3.63 1.46 -3.52
CA ASN A 12 -4.90 0.92 -3.98
C ASN A 12 -6.06 0.99 -2.96
N THR A 13 -5.82 1.60 -1.79
CA THR A 13 -6.84 1.92 -0.79
C THR A 13 -7.25 3.39 -0.85
N LEU A 14 -6.29 4.31 -0.76
CA LEU A 14 -6.50 5.76 -0.81
C LEU A 14 -5.89 6.39 -2.06
N LEU A 15 -4.74 5.89 -2.50
CA LEU A 15 -4.05 6.29 -3.72
C LEU A 15 -4.17 5.19 -4.76
N ASP A 16 -4.37 5.56 -6.02
CA ASP A 16 -4.36 4.63 -7.15
C ASP A 16 -2.89 4.30 -7.49
N PHE A 17 -2.38 3.24 -6.85
CA PHE A 17 -1.01 2.81 -7.05
C PHE A 17 -0.82 2.17 -8.41
N ASP A 18 -1.78 1.36 -8.87
CA ASP A 18 -1.75 0.69 -10.17
C ASP A 18 -1.58 1.70 -11.32
N ALA A 19 -2.36 2.79 -11.31
CA ALA A 19 -2.25 3.85 -12.30
C ALA A 19 -0.89 4.58 -12.24
N ASN A 20 -0.42 4.89 -11.02
CA ASN A 20 0.86 5.55 -10.82
C ASN A 20 2.05 4.66 -11.23
N GLU A 21 1.99 3.38 -10.90
CA GLU A 21 3.01 2.39 -11.23
C GLU A 21 3.17 2.28 -12.75
N GLY A 22 2.07 2.18 -13.49
CA GLY A 22 2.10 2.11 -14.95
C GLY A 22 2.73 3.35 -15.60
N GLU A 23 2.30 4.55 -15.20
CA GLU A 23 2.84 5.80 -15.74
C GLU A 23 4.31 6.01 -15.35
N SER A 24 4.69 5.64 -14.13
CA SER A 24 6.07 5.72 -13.65
C SER A 24 6.98 4.72 -14.36
N PHE A 25 6.47 3.51 -14.61
CA PHE A 25 7.21 2.48 -15.34
C PHE A 25 7.45 2.92 -16.78
N LYS A 26 6.40 3.39 -17.46
CA LYS A 26 6.50 3.93 -18.82
C LYS A 26 7.49 5.10 -18.90
N SER A 27 7.48 5.97 -17.89
CA SER A 27 8.43 7.10 -17.81
C SER A 27 9.87 6.64 -17.61
N LEU A 28 10.11 5.66 -16.72
CA LEU A 28 11.42 5.03 -16.54
C LEU A 28 11.93 4.43 -17.86
N ILE A 29 11.13 3.59 -18.52
CA ILE A 29 11.52 2.91 -19.75
C ILE A 29 11.92 3.92 -20.82
N ARG A 30 11.12 4.98 -21.00
CA ARG A 30 11.45 6.08 -21.92
C ARG A 30 12.73 6.80 -21.53
N ASP A 31 12.94 7.11 -20.25
CA ASP A 31 14.13 7.81 -19.75
C ASP A 31 15.41 7.00 -19.97
N LYS A 32 15.32 5.67 -19.87
CA LYS A 32 16.41 4.74 -20.15
C LYS A 32 16.63 4.46 -21.65
N GLY A 33 15.86 5.10 -22.53
CA GLY A 33 15.96 4.91 -23.98
C GLY A 33 15.43 3.56 -24.47
N GLU A 34 14.64 2.88 -23.64
CA GLU A 34 14.00 1.61 -23.96
C GLU A 34 12.62 1.83 -24.61
N ILE A 35 12.14 0.82 -25.33
CA ILE A 35 10.82 0.86 -25.97
C ILE A 35 9.80 0.23 -25.03
N TYR A 36 8.80 1.01 -24.62
CA TYR A 36 7.67 0.50 -23.86
C TYR A 36 6.83 -0.47 -24.72
N SER A 37 6.46 -1.59 -24.12
CA SER A 37 5.41 -2.48 -24.61
C SER A 37 4.56 -2.97 -23.43
N GLU A 38 3.32 -3.34 -23.71
CA GLU A 38 2.44 -3.92 -22.69
C GLU A 38 3.01 -5.24 -22.14
N GLU A 39 3.61 -6.05 -23.02
CA GLU A 39 4.31 -7.28 -22.63
C GLU A 39 5.41 -7.03 -21.60
N LEU A 40 6.25 -6.01 -21.83
CA LEU A 40 7.32 -5.65 -20.90
C LEU A 40 6.76 -5.22 -19.53
N TYR A 41 5.65 -4.48 -19.55
CA TYR A 41 4.98 -4.06 -18.31
C TYR A 41 4.36 -5.24 -17.56
N GLU A 42 3.74 -6.19 -18.25
CA GLU A 42 3.19 -7.41 -17.62
C GLU A 42 4.29 -8.26 -16.96
N VAL A 43 5.46 -8.40 -17.62
CA VAL A 43 6.61 -9.10 -17.04
C VAL A 43 7.12 -8.35 -15.81
N TYR A 44 7.24 -7.03 -15.89
CA TYR A 44 7.59 -6.18 -14.73
C TYR A 44 6.62 -6.40 -13.56
N LYS A 45 5.30 -6.31 -13.80
CA LYS A 45 4.29 -6.48 -12.74
C LYS A 45 4.43 -7.84 -12.06
N LYS A 46 4.58 -8.92 -12.83
CA LYS A 46 4.76 -10.27 -12.29
C LYS A 46 6.00 -10.37 -11.39
N ILE A 47 7.13 -9.81 -11.83
CA ILE A 47 8.38 -9.79 -11.04
C ILE A 47 8.17 -8.97 -9.77
N ASN A 48 7.65 -7.74 -9.90
CA ASN A 48 7.44 -6.82 -8.78
C ASN A 48 6.50 -7.41 -7.73
N GLN A 49 5.34 -7.92 -8.13
CA GLN A 49 4.37 -8.56 -7.23
C GLN A 49 4.96 -9.79 -6.53
N GLY A 50 5.68 -10.66 -7.27
CA GLY A 50 6.31 -11.83 -6.67
C GLY A 50 7.36 -11.46 -5.61
N MET A 51 8.15 -10.42 -5.87
CA MET A 51 9.14 -9.93 -4.92
C MET A 51 8.51 -9.29 -3.68
N TRP A 52 7.42 -8.53 -3.83
CA TRP A 52 6.67 -8.01 -2.68
C TRP A 52 6.03 -9.12 -1.85
N ALA A 53 5.47 -10.16 -2.49
CA ALA A 53 4.98 -11.33 -1.78
C ALA A 53 6.10 -12.06 -1.00
N ASP A 54 7.32 -12.12 -1.55
CA ASP A 54 8.47 -12.68 -0.84
C ASP A 54 8.91 -11.82 0.36
N ILE A 55 8.70 -10.49 0.34
CA ILE A 55 8.86 -9.64 1.54
C ILE A 55 7.81 -10.00 2.60
N GLU A 56 6.53 -10.14 2.24
CA GLU A 56 5.47 -10.51 3.18
C GLU A 56 5.71 -11.87 3.84
N LEU A 57 6.38 -12.78 3.12
CA LEU A 57 6.81 -14.09 3.62
C LEU A 57 8.15 -14.05 4.38
N GLY A 58 8.78 -12.88 4.50
CA GLY A 58 10.06 -12.69 5.19
C GLY A 58 11.27 -13.33 4.48
N LYS A 59 11.15 -13.66 3.19
CA LYS A 59 12.21 -14.33 2.42
C LYS A 59 13.28 -13.38 1.92
N ILE A 60 12.88 -12.15 1.57
CA ILE A 60 13.78 -11.10 1.10
C ILE A 60 13.51 -9.79 1.83
N LYS A 61 14.45 -8.85 1.75
CA LYS A 61 14.30 -7.49 2.30
C LYS A 61 13.86 -6.52 1.22
N VAL A 62 13.28 -5.38 1.64
CA VAL A 62 12.89 -4.28 0.74
C VAL A 62 14.05 -3.85 -0.16
N ASP A 63 15.26 -3.71 0.38
CA ASP A 63 16.47 -3.37 -0.39
C ASP A 63 16.72 -4.31 -1.58
N GLU A 64 16.37 -5.59 -1.48
CA GLU A 64 16.56 -6.53 -2.59
C GLU A 64 15.60 -6.23 -3.75
N VAL A 65 14.36 -5.85 -3.44
CA VAL A 65 13.37 -5.39 -4.43
C VAL A 65 13.87 -4.15 -5.13
N LEU A 66 14.28 -3.15 -4.35
CA LEU A 66 14.76 -1.87 -4.86
C LEU A 66 16.01 -2.02 -5.71
N ASN A 67 16.94 -2.90 -5.36
CA ASN A 67 18.20 -3.01 -6.11
C ASN A 67 18.12 -3.97 -7.29
N THR A 68 17.15 -4.90 -7.35
CA THR A 68 17.22 -6.01 -8.31
C THR A 68 16.01 -6.21 -9.22
N ARG A 69 14.84 -5.62 -8.94
CA ARG A 69 13.64 -5.88 -9.77
C ARG A 69 13.82 -5.50 -11.24
N PHE A 70 14.47 -4.37 -11.52
CA PHE A 70 14.72 -3.92 -12.88
C PHE A 70 15.85 -4.69 -13.55
N SER A 71 16.90 -5.09 -12.83
CA SER A 71 17.94 -5.95 -13.40
C SER A 71 17.39 -7.34 -13.72
N LYS A 72 16.52 -7.90 -12.89
CA LYS A 72 15.79 -9.15 -13.15
C LYS A 72 14.92 -9.00 -14.40
N LEU A 73 14.10 -7.95 -14.47
CA LEU A 73 13.29 -7.66 -15.65
C LEU A 73 14.11 -7.62 -16.93
N MET A 74 15.16 -6.79 -16.97
CA MET A 74 15.94 -6.60 -18.19
C MET A 74 16.77 -7.83 -18.57
N SER A 75 17.10 -8.70 -17.58
CA SER A 75 17.77 -9.97 -17.85
C SER A 75 16.92 -10.95 -18.67
N GLU A 76 15.58 -10.92 -18.52
CA GLU A 76 14.64 -11.70 -19.35
C GLU A 76 14.73 -11.30 -20.83
N TYR A 77 15.19 -10.07 -21.10
CA TYR A 77 15.40 -9.52 -22.44
C TYR A 77 16.88 -9.50 -22.85
N GLY A 78 17.73 -10.29 -22.16
CA GLY A 78 19.15 -10.43 -22.49
C GLY A 78 20.00 -9.19 -22.19
N LYS A 79 19.51 -8.27 -21.36
CA LYS A 79 20.21 -7.02 -21.01
C LYS A 79 20.71 -7.07 -19.57
N SER A 80 21.95 -6.62 -19.37
CA SER A 80 22.53 -6.42 -18.04
C SER A 80 22.53 -4.92 -17.73
N ILE A 81 21.85 -4.53 -16.64
CA ILE A 81 21.72 -3.15 -16.19
C ILE A 81 21.96 -3.05 -14.67
N ASP A 82 22.25 -1.84 -14.20
CA ASP A 82 22.29 -1.53 -12.76
C ASP A 82 20.86 -1.30 -12.25
N GLY A 83 20.33 -2.29 -11.51
CA GLY A 83 18.96 -2.24 -11.00
C GLY A 83 18.75 -1.13 -9.97
N GLY A 84 19.75 -0.81 -9.15
CA GLY A 84 19.68 0.27 -8.17
C GLY A 84 19.71 1.65 -8.82
N GLU A 85 20.39 1.80 -9.96
CA GLU A 85 20.35 3.03 -10.76
C GLU A 85 18.98 3.23 -11.41
N TRP A 86 18.41 2.18 -12.02
CA TRP A 86 17.07 2.24 -12.60
C TRP A 86 15.99 2.49 -11.55
N GLU A 87 16.13 1.92 -10.36
CA GLU A 87 15.27 2.20 -9.22
C GLU A 87 15.28 3.67 -8.84
N LYS A 88 16.47 4.30 -8.74
CA LYS A 88 16.57 5.72 -8.43
C LYS A 88 15.82 6.56 -9.44
N THR A 89 15.95 6.28 -10.74
CA THR A 89 15.18 6.95 -11.79
C THR A 89 13.68 6.70 -11.63
N TYR A 90 13.26 5.45 -11.43
CA TYR A 90 11.86 5.10 -11.26
C TYR A 90 11.21 5.84 -10.09
N ARG A 91 11.92 5.99 -8.96
CA ARG A 91 11.45 6.75 -7.79
C ARG A 91 11.22 8.23 -8.09
N LEU A 92 11.95 8.84 -9.02
CA LEU A 92 11.71 10.23 -9.42
C LEU A 92 10.31 10.42 -10.03
N TYR A 93 9.79 9.37 -10.66
CA TYR A 93 8.43 9.36 -11.21
C TYR A 93 7.42 8.89 -10.18
N LEU A 94 7.66 7.76 -9.49
CA LEU A 94 6.64 7.19 -8.58
C LEU A 94 6.31 8.12 -7.42
N ASN A 95 7.29 8.85 -6.89
CA ASN A 95 7.08 9.78 -5.78
C ASN A 95 6.19 10.99 -6.14
N LYS A 96 5.96 11.24 -7.43
CA LYS A 96 5.12 12.34 -7.94
C LYS A 96 3.67 11.91 -8.23
N GLY A 97 3.39 10.61 -8.17
CA GLY A 97 2.03 10.11 -8.41
C GLY A 97 1.11 10.32 -7.23
N VAL A 98 0.12 11.19 -7.45
CA VAL A 98 -0.84 11.64 -6.44
C VAL A 98 -2.28 11.28 -6.84
N GLN A 99 -2.43 10.31 -7.76
CA GLN A 99 -3.73 9.80 -8.17
C GLN A 99 -4.45 9.21 -6.95
N LEU A 100 -5.66 9.69 -6.68
CA LEU A 100 -6.49 9.24 -5.57
C LEU A 100 -7.45 8.16 -6.05
N MET A 101 -7.74 7.21 -5.16
CA MET A 101 -8.90 6.34 -5.32
C MET A 101 -10.18 7.18 -5.34
N PRO A 102 -11.23 6.73 -6.06
CA PRO A 102 -12.50 7.44 -6.12
C PRO A 102 -13.04 7.76 -4.72
N ASP A 103 -13.50 9.00 -4.55
CA ASP A 103 -14.12 9.51 -3.32
C ASP A 103 -13.24 9.57 -2.06
N ALA A 104 -11.93 9.29 -2.17
CA ALA A 104 -11.03 9.27 -1.01
C ALA A 104 -11.07 10.58 -0.19
N HIS A 105 -10.97 11.74 -0.85
CA HIS A 105 -11.09 13.04 -0.17
C HIS A 105 -12.43 13.23 0.54
N GLU A 106 -13.54 12.89 -0.13
CA GLU A 106 -14.88 13.07 0.41
C GLU A 106 -15.09 12.21 1.65
N VAL A 107 -14.68 10.94 1.58
CA VAL A 107 -14.82 9.97 2.66
C VAL A 107 -13.93 10.36 3.83
N LEU A 108 -12.64 10.65 3.58
CA LEU A 108 -11.72 11.07 4.64
C LEU A 108 -12.21 12.35 5.33
N SER A 109 -12.69 13.34 4.57
CA SER A 109 -13.27 14.59 5.11
C SER A 109 -14.40 14.33 6.11
N LYS A 110 -15.27 13.36 5.84
CA LYS A 110 -16.39 13.02 6.74
C LYS A 110 -15.96 12.18 7.93
N LEU A 111 -15.01 11.26 7.72
CA LEU A 111 -14.57 10.34 8.77
C LEU A 111 -13.67 11.03 9.79
N HIS A 112 -12.79 11.95 9.40
CA HIS A 112 -11.89 12.62 10.35
C HIS A 112 -12.63 13.54 11.34
N GLU A 113 -13.89 13.91 11.07
CA GLU A 113 -14.72 14.68 12.00
C GLU A 113 -15.21 13.84 13.18
N LYS A 114 -15.24 12.50 13.03
CA LYS A 114 -15.85 11.57 14.00
C LYS A 114 -14.86 10.55 14.57
N TYR A 115 -13.83 10.19 13.79
CA TYR A 115 -12.86 9.16 14.13
C TYR A 115 -11.44 9.72 14.10
N THR A 116 -10.54 9.07 14.85
CA THR A 116 -9.11 9.34 14.72
C THR A 116 -8.55 8.46 13.61
N LEU A 117 -7.99 9.09 12.58
CA LEU A 117 -7.45 8.37 11.42
C LEU A 117 -5.93 8.25 11.52
N TYR A 118 -5.40 7.07 11.18
CA TYR A 118 -3.98 6.82 11.03
C TYR A 118 -3.70 6.14 9.70
N ILE A 119 -2.52 6.36 9.14
CA ILE A 119 -2.02 5.60 8.00
C ILE A 119 -1.20 4.41 8.50
N VAL A 120 -1.39 3.24 7.90
CA VAL A 120 -0.58 2.03 8.11
C VAL A 120 -0.19 1.46 6.76
N THR A 121 1.08 1.54 6.37
CA THR A 121 1.49 1.19 4.99
C THR A 121 2.80 0.42 4.96
N ASN A 122 2.85 -0.59 4.10
CA ASN A 122 4.11 -1.20 3.70
C ASN A 122 4.71 -0.34 2.58
N GLY A 123 5.96 0.08 2.73
CA GLY A 123 6.60 0.86 1.68
C GLY A 123 7.79 1.67 2.17
N ILE A 124 8.28 2.51 1.26
CA ILE A 124 9.42 3.40 1.52
C ILE A 124 8.87 4.72 2.06
N ALA A 125 9.38 5.17 3.21
CA ALA A 125 8.91 6.35 3.93
C ALA A 125 8.88 7.59 3.02
N ARG A 126 9.98 7.86 2.32
CA ARG A 126 10.06 9.00 1.39
C ARG A 126 9.00 8.96 0.30
N THR A 127 8.68 7.78 -0.22
CA THR A 127 7.66 7.61 -1.28
C THR A 127 6.28 7.92 -0.72
N GLN A 128 5.92 7.27 0.39
CA GLN A 128 4.58 7.43 0.99
C GLN A 128 4.38 8.87 1.45
N TYR A 129 5.33 9.47 2.19
CA TYR A 129 5.21 10.88 2.59
C TYR A 129 5.07 11.83 1.40
N SER A 130 5.84 11.63 0.32
CA SER A 130 5.73 12.48 -0.87
C SER A 130 4.34 12.41 -1.49
N ARG A 131 3.80 11.20 -1.64
CA ARG A 131 2.52 10.98 -2.33
C ARG A 131 1.31 11.37 -1.48
N ILE A 132 1.31 11.03 -0.18
CA ILE A 132 0.26 11.41 0.78
C ILE A 132 0.15 12.93 0.87
N ASN A 133 1.29 13.63 0.98
CA ASN A 133 1.30 15.10 1.03
C ASN A 133 0.93 15.71 -0.33
N GLY A 134 1.47 15.18 -1.42
CA GLY A 134 1.18 15.68 -2.77
C GLY A 134 -0.29 15.49 -3.17
N ALA A 135 -0.95 14.45 -2.68
CA ALA A 135 -2.37 14.21 -2.86
C ALA A 135 -3.25 15.03 -1.89
N GLY A 136 -2.65 15.76 -0.94
CA GLY A 136 -3.39 16.61 -0.01
C GLY A 136 -4.22 15.86 1.03
N ILE A 137 -3.96 14.58 1.27
CA ILE A 137 -4.73 13.77 2.24
C ILE A 137 -4.08 13.71 3.62
N SER A 138 -2.82 14.14 3.77
CA SER A 138 -2.10 14.11 5.06
C SER A 138 -2.83 14.82 6.20
N GLN A 139 -3.54 15.91 5.89
CA GLN A 139 -4.29 16.72 6.85
C GLN A 139 -5.40 15.97 7.61
N TYR A 140 -5.86 14.81 7.10
CA TYR A 140 -6.91 14.02 7.73
C TYR A 140 -6.37 13.04 8.78
N PHE A 141 -5.06 12.77 8.77
CA PHE A 141 -4.44 11.74 9.58
C PHE A 141 -3.68 12.34 10.74
N LYS A 142 -3.78 11.69 11.90
CA LYS A 142 -3.07 12.10 13.10
C LYS A 142 -1.61 11.66 13.07
N ASP A 143 -1.34 10.49 12.50
CA ASP A 143 0.00 9.96 12.31
C ASP A 143 0.08 8.97 11.15
N CYS A 144 1.30 8.63 10.73
CA CYS A 144 1.59 7.71 9.65
C CYS A 144 2.62 6.66 10.10
N PHE A 145 2.23 5.39 10.05
CA PHE A 145 3.04 4.24 10.40
C PHE A 145 3.51 3.52 9.14
N ILE A 146 4.81 3.62 8.88
CA ILE A 146 5.43 3.10 7.66
C ILE A 146 6.38 1.96 8.03
N SER A 147 6.30 0.85 7.31
CA SER A 147 7.08 -0.35 7.63
C SER A 147 8.60 -0.13 7.62
N GLU A 148 9.12 0.74 6.75
CA GLU A 148 10.54 1.12 6.72
C GLU A 148 10.99 1.76 8.04
N ASP A 149 10.20 2.69 8.58
CA ASP A 149 10.53 3.38 9.84
C ASP A 149 10.40 2.46 11.06
N ILE A 150 9.48 1.49 10.99
CA ILE A 150 9.20 0.53 12.07
C ILE A 150 10.19 -0.64 12.06
N GLY A 151 10.71 -1.02 10.87
CA GLY A 151 11.56 -2.19 10.68
C GLY A 151 10.79 -3.52 10.59
N ALA A 152 9.46 -3.48 10.49
CA ALA A 152 8.58 -4.64 10.31
C ALA A 152 7.47 -4.31 9.29
N ASN A 153 7.06 -5.27 8.47
CA ASN A 153 5.99 -5.09 7.48
C ASN A 153 4.69 -5.74 7.96
N LYS A 154 3.53 -5.22 7.56
CA LYS A 154 2.27 -5.98 7.54
C LYS A 154 2.49 -7.27 6.71
N PRO A 155 1.94 -8.43 7.11
CA PRO A 155 1.02 -8.68 8.23
C PRO A 155 1.72 -9.02 9.57
N ALA A 156 3.01 -8.77 9.73
CA ALA A 156 3.75 -9.17 10.93
C ALA A 156 3.19 -8.49 12.19
N ILE A 157 3.01 -9.25 13.27
CA ILE A 157 2.42 -8.75 14.52
C ILE A 157 3.27 -7.63 15.13
N GLU A 158 4.57 -7.63 14.88
CA GLU A 158 5.53 -6.62 15.30
C GLU A 158 5.16 -5.23 14.77
N PHE A 159 4.68 -5.14 13.52
CA PHE A 159 4.20 -3.88 12.95
C PHE A 159 2.99 -3.37 13.73
N PHE A 160 2.01 -4.23 13.99
CA PHE A 160 0.79 -3.84 14.71
C PHE A 160 1.07 -3.55 16.18
N ASN A 161 1.97 -4.27 16.85
CA ASN A 161 2.39 -3.97 18.21
C ASN A 161 3.01 -2.57 18.30
N TYR A 162 3.87 -2.21 17.33
CA TYR A 162 4.40 -0.85 17.27
C TYR A 162 3.27 0.19 17.14
N VAL A 163 2.30 -0.03 16.25
CA VAL A 163 1.14 0.87 16.10
C VAL A 163 0.37 1.00 17.42
N LYS A 164 0.08 -0.12 18.10
CA LYS A 164 -0.62 -0.15 19.40
C LYS A 164 0.08 0.69 20.46
N ASP A 165 1.40 0.58 20.55
CA ASP A 165 2.21 1.28 21.55
C ASP A 165 2.28 2.79 21.28
N HIS A 166 2.12 3.23 20.02
CA HIS A 166 2.24 4.64 19.62
C HIS A 166 0.89 5.35 19.44
N VAL A 167 -0.21 4.60 19.36
CA VAL A 167 -1.56 5.16 19.35
C VAL A 167 -2.08 5.31 20.78
N LYS A 168 -2.21 6.56 21.23
CA LYS A 168 -2.71 6.86 22.58
C LYS A 168 -4.13 6.31 22.78
N GLY A 169 -4.28 5.44 23.79
CA GLY A 169 -5.56 4.86 24.16
C GLY A 169 -6.06 3.81 23.16
N PHE A 170 -5.13 3.15 22.45
CA PHE A 170 -5.46 2.09 21.51
C PHE A 170 -6.33 1.01 22.17
N ASN A 171 -7.37 0.60 21.46
CA ASN A 171 -8.27 -0.48 21.85
C ASN A 171 -8.61 -1.29 20.60
N GLU A 172 -8.20 -2.55 20.58
CA GLU A 172 -8.43 -3.48 19.46
C GLU A 172 -9.91 -3.56 19.07
N ALA A 173 -10.81 -3.63 20.05
CA ALA A 173 -12.25 -3.80 19.83
C ALA A 173 -12.93 -2.53 19.27
N GLU A 174 -12.25 -1.38 19.32
CA GLU A 174 -12.72 -0.09 18.82
C GLU A 174 -11.89 0.41 17.62
N THR A 175 -11.04 -0.46 17.07
CA THR A 175 -10.20 -0.16 15.92
C THR A 175 -10.65 -0.96 14.69
N LEU A 176 -10.63 -0.30 13.53
CA LEU A 176 -10.88 -0.92 12.22
C LEU A 176 -9.68 -0.64 11.31
N ILE A 177 -9.12 -1.66 10.65
CA ILE A 177 -8.19 -1.49 9.54
C ILE A 177 -8.92 -1.60 8.21
N ILE A 178 -8.67 -0.66 7.30
CA ILE A 178 -9.22 -0.58 5.96
C ILE A 178 -8.07 -0.71 4.96
N GLY A 179 -8.14 -1.70 4.07
CA GLY A 179 -7.11 -1.92 3.05
C GLY A 179 -7.55 -2.85 1.93
N ASP A 180 -6.80 -2.90 0.85
CA ASP A 180 -7.07 -3.74 -0.32
C ASP A 180 -6.40 -5.12 -0.22
N SER A 181 -5.36 -5.27 0.60
CA SER A 181 -4.57 -6.49 0.67
C SER A 181 -5.11 -7.49 1.68
N ILE A 182 -5.61 -8.63 1.19
CA ILE A 182 -5.97 -9.78 2.05
C ILE A 182 -4.77 -10.25 2.87
N THR A 183 -3.59 -10.33 2.27
CA THR A 183 -2.40 -10.94 2.88
C THR A 183 -1.67 -10.02 3.84
N SER A 184 -1.76 -8.70 3.65
CA SER A 184 -1.15 -7.70 4.53
C SER A 184 -2.16 -7.10 5.51
N ASP A 185 -3.24 -6.50 5.03
CA ASP A 185 -4.16 -5.71 5.87
C ASP A 185 -5.12 -6.60 6.63
N ILE A 186 -5.82 -7.48 5.93
CA ILE A 186 -6.87 -8.30 6.55
C ILE A 186 -6.26 -9.38 7.43
N LYS A 187 -5.26 -10.10 6.93
CA LYS A 187 -4.50 -11.04 7.74
C LYS A 187 -3.83 -10.35 8.93
N GLY A 188 -3.23 -9.19 8.71
CA GLY A 188 -2.55 -8.43 9.76
C GLY A 188 -3.50 -7.97 10.87
N GLY A 189 -4.62 -7.37 10.51
CA GLY A 189 -5.67 -6.96 11.45
C GLY A 189 -6.23 -8.14 12.24
N ASN A 190 -6.54 -9.25 11.56
CA ASN A 190 -7.01 -10.47 12.21
C ASN A 190 -6.00 -11.02 13.23
N LEU A 191 -4.70 -11.05 12.88
CA LEU A 191 -3.63 -11.46 13.80
C LEU A 191 -3.48 -10.50 14.98
N ALA A 192 -3.72 -9.21 14.76
CA ALA A 192 -3.67 -8.18 15.79
C ALA A 192 -4.93 -8.11 16.66
N GLY A 193 -5.98 -8.88 16.35
CA GLY A 193 -7.26 -8.87 17.04
C GLY A 193 -8.14 -7.64 16.73
N ILE A 194 -7.86 -6.96 15.60
CA ILE A 194 -8.54 -5.74 15.15
C ILE A 194 -9.55 -6.11 14.07
N ASP A 195 -10.70 -5.46 14.04
CA ASP A 195 -11.66 -5.68 12.97
C ASP A 195 -11.11 -5.16 11.62
N THR A 196 -11.52 -5.81 10.53
CA THR A 196 -10.95 -5.59 9.20
C THR A 196 -12.04 -5.26 8.17
N CYS A 197 -11.77 -4.28 7.31
CA CYS A 197 -12.60 -3.92 6.18
C CYS A 197 -11.78 -4.06 4.89
N TRP A 198 -12.17 -5.03 4.07
CA TRP A 198 -11.51 -5.30 2.81
C TRP A 198 -12.15 -4.48 1.69
N LEU A 199 -11.34 -3.62 1.06
CA LEU A 199 -11.71 -2.91 -0.16
C LEU A 199 -11.28 -3.74 -1.37
N CYS A 200 -12.23 -4.30 -2.10
CA CYS A 200 -11.93 -5.15 -3.25
C CYS A 200 -12.71 -4.72 -4.49
N LYS A 201 -12.15 -5.01 -5.67
CA LYS A 201 -12.85 -4.76 -6.94
C LYS A 201 -14.09 -5.67 -7.01
N GLU A 202 -15.19 -5.13 -7.51
CA GLU A 202 -16.43 -5.90 -7.68
C GLU A 202 -16.17 -7.18 -8.49
N GLY A 203 -16.67 -8.31 -7.99
CA GLY A 203 -16.46 -9.63 -8.59
C GLY A 203 -15.14 -10.31 -8.21
N THR A 204 -14.31 -9.69 -7.35
CA THR A 204 -13.14 -10.38 -6.77
C THR A 204 -13.62 -11.47 -5.81
N VAL A 205 -13.16 -12.69 -6.01
CA VAL A 205 -13.44 -13.81 -5.09
C VAL A 205 -12.26 -13.96 -4.15
N ASN A 206 -12.52 -13.90 -2.84
CA ASN A 206 -11.52 -14.26 -1.84
C ASN A 206 -11.39 -15.79 -1.77
N GLU A 207 -10.37 -16.34 -2.43
CA GLU A 207 -10.08 -17.77 -2.43
C GLU A 207 -9.28 -18.23 -1.19
N SER A 208 -8.94 -17.31 -0.30
CA SER A 208 -8.16 -17.62 0.91
C SER A 208 -9.07 -18.03 2.08
N SER A 209 -8.46 -18.57 3.14
CA SER A 209 -9.14 -18.80 4.42
C SER A 209 -9.21 -17.56 5.31
N ILE A 210 -8.73 -16.41 4.84
CA ILE A 210 -8.68 -15.16 5.60
C ILE A 210 -10.00 -14.43 5.37
N SER A 211 -10.83 -14.30 6.40
CA SER A 211 -12.11 -13.61 6.31
C SER A 211 -12.02 -12.18 6.87
N PRO A 212 -12.49 -11.16 6.15
CA PRO A 212 -12.65 -9.82 6.70
C PRO A 212 -13.94 -9.71 7.53
N ASN A 213 -14.03 -8.70 8.40
CA ASN A 213 -15.29 -8.38 9.09
C ASN A 213 -16.28 -7.66 8.17
N TYR A 214 -15.76 -6.86 7.25
CA TYR A 214 -16.52 -6.12 6.25
C TYR A 214 -15.86 -6.25 4.88
N GLU A 215 -16.68 -6.29 3.85
CA GLU A 215 -16.23 -6.21 2.45
C GLU A 215 -16.95 -5.02 1.82
N ILE A 216 -16.20 -4.19 1.10
CA ILE A 216 -16.70 -3.02 0.39
C ILE A 216 -16.10 -2.98 -1.01
N HIS A 217 -16.83 -2.37 -1.96
CA HIS A 217 -16.36 -2.21 -3.33
C HIS A 217 -16.01 -0.76 -3.69
N SER A 218 -16.29 0.17 -2.77
CA SER A 218 -15.96 1.57 -2.88
C SER A 218 -15.74 2.20 -1.50
N LEU A 219 -14.87 3.21 -1.41
CA LEU A 219 -14.64 3.94 -0.15
C LEU A 219 -15.93 4.57 0.40
N LYS A 220 -16.89 4.95 -0.45
CA LYS A 220 -18.19 5.50 -0.04
C LYS A 220 -19.00 4.57 0.85
N GLU A 221 -18.87 3.25 0.68
CA GLU A 221 -19.57 2.26 1.51
C GLU A 221 -19.10 2.30 2.96
N LEU A 222 -17.90 2.82 3.25
CA LEU A 222 -17.44 3.07 4.62
C LEU A 222 -18.43 3.94 5.40
N LEU A 223 -19.07 4.91 4.74
CA LEU A 223 -20.02 5.83 5.38
C LEU A 223 -21.36 5.15 5.75
N GLN A 224 -21.59 3.93 5.27
CA GLN A 224 -22.79 3.15 5.60
C GLN A 224 -22.53 2.20 6.78
N ILE A 225 -21.28 1.76 6.95
CA ILE A 225 -20.87 0.87 8.04
C ILE A 225 -20.38 1.62 9.29
N LEU A 226 -20.01 2.91 9.16
CA LEU A 226 -19.49 3.79 10.22
C LEU A 226 -20.47 4.91 10.58
#